data_AF-A0A849T4C7-F1
#
_entry.id   AF-A0A849T4C7-F1
#
_cell.length_a   1.000
_cell.length_b   1.000
_cell.length_c   1.000
_cell.angle_alpha   90.00
_cell.angle_beta   90.00
_cell.angle_gamma   90.00
#
_symmetry.space_group_name_H-M   'P 1'
#
loop_
_entity.id
_entity.type
_entity.pdbx_description
1 polymer ?
#
loop_
_entity_poly.entity_id
_entity_poly.type
_entity_poly.pdbx_seq_one_letter_code
_entity_poly.pdbx_strand_id
1 'polypeptide(L)'
;MMKLLLTLSIAVFLEQAHALECPPGQYIVSAHSRDSYYRNDGTFVRSTKIEAHCRRYNFFSPLKLTFLSKMPVGWPNQLELFKNWTPLEKKEIEKAFNSLPKILKNLGEVKLYRAVKSSFPDNQSTSGPDDSIIVFYDSAKQFGYRQALAHEMGHILFSKLSKEEREDYISVARWRFTKGYFETSRKSFSEPDGILSPEEDFANNVEHAVIKNDLKDEQITKYLQSLLGIKK
;
A
#
# COMPACT_ATOMS: atom_id res chain seq x y z
N MET A 1 -55.23 -11.25 -49.92
CA MET A 1 -54.92 -10.49 -48.69
C MET A 1 -53.59 -11.00 -48.15
N MET A 2 -52.52 -10.24 -48.35
CA MET A 2 -51.14 -10.65 -48.05
C MET A 2 -50.72 -10.00 -46.72
N LYS A 3 -50.55 -10.79 -45.65
CA LYS A 3 -50.06 -10.31 -44.36
C LYS A 3 -48.52 -10.31 -44.38
N LEU A 4 -47.94 -9.11 -44.44
CA LEU A 4 -46.51 -8.88 -44.31
C LEU A 4 -46.14 -8.90 -42.82
N LEU A 5 -45.43 -9.94 -42.38
CA LEU A 5 -44.85 -10.03 -41.04
C LEU A 5 -43.49 -9.34 -41.05
N LEU A 6 -43.44 -8.14 -40.45
CA LEU A 6 -42.21 -7.39 -40.25
C LEU A 6 -41.54 -7.88 -38.95
N THR A 7 -40.55 -8.77 -39.07
CA THR A 7 -39.69 -9.17 -37.94
C THR A 7 -38.62 -8.11 -37.72
N LEU A 8 -38.77 -7.31 -36.66
CA LEU A 8 -37.80 -6.33 -36.22
C LEU A 8 -36.72 -7.02 -35.37
N SER A 9 -35.58 -7.35 -35.97
CA SER A 9 -34.40 -7.83 -35.24
C SER A 9 -33.73 -6.67 -34.52
N ILE A 10 -33.99 -6.54 -33.21
CA ILE A 10 -33.26 -5.63 -32.33
C ILE A 10 -31.89 -6.24 -32.07
N ALA A 11 -30.88 -5.80 -32.82
CA ALA A 11 -29.49 -6.06 -32.51
C ALA A 11 -29.13 -5.23 -31.27
N VAL A 12 -29.16 -5.87 -30.09
CA VAL A 12 -28.64 -5.30 -28.84
C VAL A 12 -27.12 -5.31 -28.94
N PHE A 13 -26.53 -4.19 -29.35
CA PHE A 13 -25.10 -3.95 -29.19
C PHE A 13 -24.80 -3.81 -27.69
N LEU A 14 -24.43 -4.93 -27.07
CA LEU A 14 -23.79 -4.93 -25.76
C LEU A 14 -22.38 -4.37 -25.95
N GLU A 15 -22.23 -3.06 -25.77
CA GLU A 15 -20.90 -2.46 -25.61
C GLU A 15 -20.23 -3.15 -24.42
N GLN A 16 -19.17 -3.91 -24.71
CA GLN A 16 -18.33 -4.46 -23.66
C GLN A 16 -17.65 -3.28 -22.96
N ALA A 17 -18.05 -3.05 -21.70
CA ALA A 17 -17.38 -2.09 -20.85
C ALA A 17 -15.93 -2.56 -20.63
N HIS A 18 -15.01 -2.05 -21.44
CA HIS A 18 -13.59 -2.26 -21.23
C HIS A 18 -13.21 -1.53 -19.95
N ALA A 19 -12.97 -2.29 -18.89
CA ALA A 19 -12.37 -1.75 -17.68
C ALA A 19 -11.05 -1.09 -18.05
N LEU A 20 -10.88 0.18 -17.68
CA LEU A 20 -9.69 0.95 -17.97
C LEU A 20 -8.48 0.28 -17.29
N GLU A 21 -7.67 -0.48 -18.03
CA GLU A 21 -6.42 -1.03 -17.49
C GLU A 21 -5.37 0.07 -17.41
N CYS A 22 -4.87 0.34 -16.20
CA CYS A 22 -3.85 1.37 -16.01
C CYS A 22 -2.44 0.87 -16.34
N PRO A 23 -1.61 1.71 -17.00
CA PRO A 23 -0.20 1.37 -17.24
C PRO A 23 0.56 1.16 -15.91
N PRO A 24 1.64 0.35 -15.90
CA PRO A 24 2.44 0.12 -14.71
C PRO A 24 2.97 1.41 -14.06
N GLY A 25 2.65 1.63 -12.79
CA GLY A 25 2.97 2.87 -12.06
C GLY A 25 1.84 3.90 -12.06
N GLN A 26 0.64 3.48 -12.42
CA GLN A 26 -0.60 4.22 -12.26
C GLN A 26 -1.64 3.31 -11.60
N TYR A 27 -2.64 3.91 -10.97
CA TYR A 27 -3.80 3.21 -10.44
C TYR A 27 -5.09 3.83 -11.01
N ILE A 28 -6.13 3.02 -11.11
CA ILE A 28 -7.44 3.50 -11.56
C ILE A 28 -8.10 4.29 -10.43
N VAL A 29 -8.46 5.52 -10.72
CA VAL A 29 -9.36 6.32 -9.88
C VAL A 29 -10.75 6.11 -10.43
N SER A 30 -11.65 5.55 -9.62
CA SER A 30 -13.05 5.33 -10.00
C SER A 30 -13.75 6.65 -10.32
N ALA A 31 -14.69 6.60 -11.25
CA ALA A 31 -15.52 7.75 -11.56
C ALA A 31 -16.30 8.20 -10.31
N HIS A 32 -16.27 9.49 -10.00
CA HIS A 32 -16.92 10.06 -8.82
C HIS A 32 -17.44 11.47 -9.10
N SER A 33 -18.43 11.90 -8.34
CA SER A 33 -18.89 13.29 -8.36
C SER A 33 -17.95 14.15 -7.51
N ARG A 34 -17.52 15.29 -8.05
CA ARG A 34 -16.78 16.32 -7.32
C ARG A 34 -17.70 17.52 -7.13
N ASP A 35 -17.83 17.99 -5.90
CA ASP A 35 -18.60 19.20 -5.58
C ASP A 35 -17.88 20.47 -6.06
N SER A 36 -18.62 21.58 -6.10
CA SER A 36 -18.05 22.88 -6.40
C SER A 36 -17.23 23.42 -5.23
N TYR A 37 -16.11 24.10 -5.50
CA TYR A 37 -15.24 24.70 -4.49
C TYR A 37 -14.49 25.93 -5.03
N TYR A 38 -13.85 26.71 -4.17
CA TYR A 38 -12.94 27.79 -4.55
C TYR A 38 -11.48 27.36 -4.33
N ARG A 39 -10.61 27.65 -5.28
CA ARG A 39 -9.16 27.47 -5.14
C ARG A 39 -8.55 28.56 -4.27
N ASN A 40 -7.30 28.35 -3.83
CA ASN A 40 -6.54 29.34 -3.04
C ASN A 40 -6.30 30.67 -3.77
N ASP A 41 -6.35 30.68 -5.11
CA ASP A 41 -6.25 31.88 -5.95
C ASP A 41 -7.61 32.60 -6.18
N GLY A 42 -8.69 32.12 -5.55
CA GLY A 42 -10.05 32.65 -5.70
C GLY A 42 -10.82 32.11 -6.90
N THR A 43 -10.25 31.22 -7.71
CA THR A 43 -10.95 30.63 -8.86
C THR A 43 -12.06 29.69 -8.41
N PHE A 44 -13.29 29.95 -8.86
CA PHE A 44 -14.43 29.04 -8.64
C PHE A 44 -14.35 27.82 -9.56
N VAL A 45 -14.44 26.64 -8.97
CA VAL A 45 -14.49 25.35 -9.66
C VAL A 45 -15.88 24.78 -9.49
N ARG A 46 -16.58 24.56 -10.61
CA ARG A 46 -17.94 23.96 -10.60
C ARG A 46 -17.90 22.48 -10.25
N SER A 47 -19.02 22.00 -9.73
CA SER A 47 -19.26 20.58 -9.55
C SER A 47 -19.23 19.88 -10.91
N THR A 48 -18.71 18.65 -10.94
CA THR A 48 -18.65 17.85 -12.16
C THR A 48 -18.53 16.37 -11.83
N LYS A 49 -18.87 15.51 -12.79
CA LYS A 49 -18.54 14.08 -12.71
C LYS A 49 -17.14 13.90 -13.26
N ILE A 50 -16.24 13.39 -12.42
CA ILE A 50 -14.90 12.99 -12.82
C ILE A 50 -15.00 11.58 -13.40
N GLU A 51 -14.56 11.40 -14.63
CA GLU A 51 -14.51 10.08 -15.25
C GLU A 51 -13.41 9.23 -14.61
N ALA A 52 -13.56 7.90 -14.75
CA ALA A 52 -12.53 6.99 -14.30
C ALA A 52 -11.25 7.28 -15.11
N HIS A 53 -10.13 7.47 -14.41
CA HIS A 53 -8.87 7.80 -15.05
C HIS A 53 -7.71 7.15 -14.32
N CYS A 54 -6.61 6.95 -15.02
CA CYS A 54 -5.40 6.47 -14.40
C CYS A 54 -4.65 7.64 -13.76
N ARG A 55 -4.44 7.56 -12.46
CA ARG A 55 -3.61 8.50 -11.72
C ARG A 55 -2.22 7.90 -11.56
N ARG A 56 -1.20 8.68 -11.90
CA ARG A 56 0.18 8.29 -11.56
C ARG A 56 0.31 8.24 -10.06
N TYR A 57 0.94 7.20 -9.54
CA TYR A 57 1.40 7.29 -8.17
C TYR A 57 2.33 8.49 -8.05
N ASN A 58 2.06 9.38 -7.10
CA ASN A 58 2.80 10.61 -6.91
C ASN A 58 4.11 10.30 -6.16
N PHE A 59 4.99 9.60 -6.85
CA PHE A 59 6.27 9.14 -6.34
C PHE A 59 7.38 9.72 -7.21
N PHE A 60 7.66 11.02 -7.05
CA PHE A 60 8.47 11.82 -7.98
C PHE A 60 9.97 11.48 -8.04
N SER A 61 10.42 10.33 -7.53
CA SER A 61 11.79 9.89 -7.72
C SER A 61 11.87 8.37 -7.78
N PRO A 62 12.73 7.78 -8.64
CA PRO A 62 13.17 6.41 -8.45
C PRO A 62 13.64 6.23 -7.00
N LEU A 63 13.23 5.14 -6.36
CA LEU A 63 13.48 4.95 -4.94
C LEU A 63 14.98 4.84 -4.67
N LYS A 64 15.40 5.55 -3.64
CA LYS A 64 16.77 5.55 -3.13
C LYS A 64 16.76 5.00 -1.71
N LEU A 65 17.43 3.86 -1.51
CA LEU A 65 17.75 3.38 -0.17
C LEU A 65 18.93 4.19 0.37
N THR A 66 18.73 4.85 1.50
CA THR A 66 19.79 5.61 2.17
C THR A 66 20.14 4.94 3.49
N PHE A 67 21.31 4.29 3.54
CA PHE A 67 21.79 3.58 4.72
C PHE A 67 22.45 4.55 5.72
N LEU A 68 21.87 4.65 6.91
CA LEU A 68 22.30 5.54 7.98
C LEU A 68 22.68 4.72 9.22
N SER A 69 23.67 5.21 9.96
CA SER A 69 24.23 4.50 11.12
C SER A 69 23.90 5.13 12.48
N LYS A 70 23.39 6.37 12.47
CA LYS A 70 23.05 7.11 13.70
C LYS A 70 21.56 7.04 13.94
N MET A 71 21.13 7.02 15.20
CA MET A 71 19.72 7.09 15.56
C MET A 71 19.00 8.23 14.81
N PRO A 72 17.79 8.01 14.28
CA PRO A 72 16.99 9.07 13.69
C PRO A 72 16.69 10.17 14.71
N VAL A 73 16.63 11.43 14.25
CA VAL A 73 16.19 12.54 15.11
C VAL A 73 14.73 12.33 15.48
N GLY A 74 14.40 12.41 16.78
CA GLY A 74 13.04 12.22 17.27
C GLY A 74 12.58 10.76 17.37
N TRP A 75 13.48 9.78 17.21
CA TRP A 75 13.14 8.37 17.33
C TRP A 75 12.50 8.04 18.70
N PRO A 76 11.32 7.42 18.79
CA PRO A 76 10.64 7.26 20.07
C PRO A 76 11.37 6.31 21.04
N ASN A 77 12.10 5.33 20.50
CA ASN A 77 12.79 4.31 21.31
C ASN A 77 14.25 4.68 21.58
N GLN A 78 14.45 5.67 22.45
CA GLN A 78 15.78 6.25 22.76
C GLN A 78 16.78 5.26 23.41
N LEU A 79 16.29 4.11 23.89
CA LEU A 79 17.14 3.06 24.49
C LEU A 79 17.69 2.07 23.46
N GLU A 80 17.25 2.14 22.20
CA GLU A 80 17.76 1.26 21.15
C GLU A 80 19.18 1.66 20.74
N LEU A 81 20.05 0.66 20.63
CA LEU A 81 21.45 0.87 20.28
C LEU A 81 21.65 0.78 18.77
N PHE A 82 21.86 1.92 18.12
CA PHE A 82 22.12 2.02 16.69
C PHE A 82 23.59 1.72 16.35
N LYS A 83 23.82 1.09 15.21
CA LYS A 83 25.16 0.69 14.76
C LYS A 83 25.34 0.80 13.24
N ASN A 84 26.58 0.64 12.81
CA ASN A 84 26.95 0.69 11.40
C ASN A 84 26.44 -0.53 10.61
N TRP A 85 26.09 -0.26 9.36
CA TRP A 85 25.85 -1.27 8.35
C TRP A 85 27.14 -1.92 7.87
N THR A 86 27.13 -3.24 7.72
CA THR A 86 28.20 -3.94 6.99
C THR A 86 27.94 -3.92 5.48
N PRO A 87 28.97 -4.05 4.63
CA PRO A 87 28.78 -4.15 3.18
C PRO A 87 27.90 -5.33 2.75
N LEU A 88 27.98 -6.46 3.47
CA LEU A 88 27.19 -7.65 3.17
C LEU A 88 25.69 -7.40 3.41
N GLU A 89 25.33 -6.77 4.52
CA GLU A 89 23.93 -6.46 4.84
C GLU A 89 23.32 -5.49 3.85
N LYS A 90 24.06 -4.44 3.46
CA LYS A 90 23.61 -3.51 2.41
C LYS A 90 23.27 -4.26 1.14
N LYS A 91 24.17 -5.15 0.70
CA LYS A 91 23.96 -5.99 -0.49
C LYS A 91 22.76 -6.93 -0.36
N GLU A 92 22.58 -7.56 0.79
CA GLU A 92 21.44 -8.46 1.05
C GLU A 92 20.10 -7.71 1.06
N ILE A 93 20.08 -6.52 1.67
CA ILE A 93 18.92 -5.63 1.70
C ILE A 93 18.60 -5.08 0.32
N GLU A 94 19.60 -4.60 -0.43
CA GLU A 94 19.41 -4.15 -1.81
C GLU A 94 18.88 -5.28 -2.71
N LYS A 95 19.38 -6.50 -2.54
CA LYS A 95 18.86 -7.68 -3.25
C LYS A 95 17.41 -7.96 -2.88
N ALA A 96 17.09 -7.96 -1.59
CA ALA A 96 15.74 -8.17 -1.08
C ALA A 96 14.78 -7.09 -1.62
N PHE A 97 15.18 -5.83 -1.52
CA PHE A 97 14.46 -4.67 -2.04
C PHE A 97 14.18 -4.78 -3.55
N ASN A 98 15.18 -5.11 -4.35
CA ASN A 98 15.04 -5.21 -5.80
C ASN A 98 14.03 -6.30 -6.24
N SER A 99 13.79 -7.29 -5.38
CA SER A 99 12.80 -8.36 -5.60
C SER A 99 11.36 -7.98 -5.24
N LEU A 100 11.12 -6.79 -4.69
CA LEU A 100 9.78 -6.32 -4.34
C LEU A 100 9.02 -5.80 -5.58
N PRO A 101 7.67 -5.76 -5.54
CA PRO A 101 6.85 -5.15 -6.58
C PRO A 101 7.21 -3.69 -6.84
N LYS A 102 6.98 -3.23 -8.08
CA LYS A 102 7.35 -1.89 -8.55
C LYS A 102 6.77 -0.77 -7.67
N ILE A 103 5.55 -0.92 -7.15
CA ILE A 103 4.94 0.11 -6.30
C ILE A 103 5.72 0.34 -5.00
N LEU A 104 6.14 -0.74 -4.32
CA LEU A 104 6.96 -0.64 -3.11
C LEU A 104 8.33 -0.06 -3.45
N LYS A 105 8.88 -0.42 -4.62
CA LYS A 105 10.14 0.16 -5.11
C LYS A 105 10.03 1.60 -5.59
N ASN A 106 8.88 2.25 -5.43
CA ASN A 106 8.67 3.62 -5.85
C ASN A 106 8.17 4.49 -4.69
N LEU A 107 8.41 4.21 -3.41
CA LEU A 107 7.88 5.07 -2.33
C LEU A 107 8.63 6.40 -2.08
N GLY A 108 9.60 6.79 -2.92
CA GLY A 108 10.50 7.94 -2.72
C GLY A 108 11.84 7.57 -2.07
N GLU A 109 12.43 8.43 -1.24
CA GLU A 109 13.61 8.02 -0.45
C GLU A 109 13.16 7.20 0.76
N VAL A 110 13.85 6.09 1.05
CA VAL A 110 13.64 5.30 2.27
C VAL A 110 14.94 5.25 3.05
N LYS A 111 14.88 5.71 4.30
CA LYS A 111 16.04 5.81 5.19
C LYS A 111 16.13 4.53 6.01
N LEU A 112 17.22 3.80 5.83
CA LEU A 112 17.46 2.52 6.48
C LEU A 112 18.46 2.67 7.61
N TYR A 113 18.03 2.31 8.81
CA TYR A 113 18.86 2.32 10.01
C TYR A 113 19.04 0.92 10.54
N ARG A 114 20.12 0.74 11.30
CA ARG A 114 20.42 -0.52 11.95
C ARG A 114 20.54 -0.32 13.46
N ALA A 115 19.78 -1.09 14.21
CA ALA A 115 19.90 -1.20 15.65
C ALA A 115 20.21 -2.64 16.07
N VAL A 116 20.65 -2.83 17.31
CA VAL A 116 20.97 -4.16 17.85
C VAL A 116 19.68 -4.95 18.13
N LYS A 117 18.76 -4.34 18.89
CA LYS A 117 17.52 -4.96 19.35
C LYS A 117 16.42 -3.91 19.50
N SER A 118 15.18 -4.32 19.21
CA SER A 118 13.98 -3.54 19.46
C SER A 118 13.72 -3.32 20.95
N SER A 119 13.11 -2.19 21.30
CA SER A 119 12.50 -1.98 22.62
C SER A 119 11.30 -2.91 22.86
N PHE A 120 10.61 -3.31 21.80
CA PHE A 120 9.52 -4.28 21.80
C PHE A 120 10.06 -5.69 21.54
N PRO A 121 9.79 -6.67 22.43
CA PRO A 121 10.22 -8.06 22.24
C PRO A 121 9.82 -8.59 20.87
N ASP A 122 10.70 -9.41 20.29
CA ASP A 122 10.46 -10.16 19.05
C ASP A 122 10.24 -9.35 17.76
N ASN A 123 10.26 -8.01 17.79
CA ASN A 123 10.23 -7.23 16.56
C ASN A 123 11.56 -7.33 15.81
N GLN A 124 11.51 -7.67 14.52
CA GLN A 124 12.69 -7.76 13.64
C GLN A 124 12.97 -6.47 12.88
N SER A 125 11.94 -5.65 12.71
CA SER A 125 12.03 -4.30 12.20
C SER A 125 10.96 -3.41 12.82
N THR A 126 11.06 -2.13 12.54
CA THR A 126 9.99 -1.15 12.77
C THR A 126 10.15 0.00 11.80
N SER A 127 9.08 0.75 11.57
CA SER A 127 9.09 1.91 10.69
C SER A 127 8.64 3.18 11.38
N GLY A 128 9.14 4.30 10.85
CA GLY A 128 8.56 5.63 11.03
C GLY A 128 7.90 6.01 9.71
N PRO A 129 6.61 5.69 9.48
CA PRO A 129 6.03 5.69 8.14
C PRO A 129 5.99 7.06 7.48
N ASP A 130 5.73 8.12 8.27
CA ASP A 130 5.64 9.50 7.78
C ASP A 130 6.98 10.02 7.24
N ASP A 131 8.07 9.68 7.93
CA ASP A 131 9.45 10.06 7.53
C ASP A 131 10.11 9.04 6.59
N SER A 132 9.38 7.99 6.19
CA SER A 132 9.88 6.88 5.36
C SER A 132 11.15 6.23 5.96
N ILE A 133 11.13 6.01 7.27
CA ILE A 133 12.20 5.39 8.05
C ILE A 133 11.90 3.91 8.24
N ILE A 134 12.93 3.07 8.10
CA ILE A 134 12.91 1.67 8.54
C ILE A 134 14.13 1.42 9.41
N VAL A 135 13.91 0.84 10.59
CA VAL A 135 14.96 0.35 11.49
C VAL A 135 14.97 -1.17 11.46
N PHE A 136 16.10 -1.75 11.09
CA PHE A 136 16.32 -3.19 11.17
C PHE A 136 17.09 -3.54 12.44
N TYR A 137 16.65 -4.61 13.10
CA TYR A 137 17.36 -5.21 14.23
C TYR A 137 18.19 -6.41 13.79
N ASP A 138 19.07 -6.92 14.66
CA ASP A 138 19.91 -8.08 14.30
C ASP A 138 19.09 -9.34 13.96
N SER A 139 17.90 -9.48 14.54
CA SER A 139 16.94 -10.56 14.24
C SER A 139 16.36 -10.48 12.81
N ALA A 140 16.40 -9.32 12.13
CA ALA A 140 15.93 -9.17 10.75
C ALA A 140 16.62 -10.10 9.77
N LYS A 141 17.89 -10.44 10.03
CA LYS A 141 18.64 -11.35 9.16
C LYS A 141 18.06 -12.76 9.17
N GLN A 142 17.72 -13.27 10.35
CA GLN A 142 17.16 -14.62 10.51
C GLN A 142 15.71 -14.68 9.99
N PHE A 143 14.94 -13.62 10.21
CA PHE A 143 13.58 -13.50 9.69
C PHE A 143 13.55 -13.34 8.17
N GLY A 144 14.52 -12.61 7.62
CA GLY A 144 14.70 -12.39 6.20
C GLY A 144 14.35 -10.95 5.80
N TYR A 145 15.35 -10.25 5.26
CA TYR A 145 15.19 -8.83 4.86
C TYR A 145 14.05 -8.60 3.88
N ARG A 146 13.75 -9.55 2.98
CA ARG A 146 12.66 -9.39 2.01
C ARG A 146 11.30 -9.33 2.69
N GLN A 147 11.09 -10.18 3.70
CA GLN A 147 9.84 -10.24 4.45
C GLN A 147 9.68 -8.99 5.30
N ALA A 148 10.70 -8.65 6.09
CA ALA A 148 10.71 -7.43 6.90
C ALA A 148 10.53 -6.16 6.03
N LEU A 149 11.24 -6.04 4.91
CA LEU A 149 11.02 -4.92 3.99
C LEU A 149 9.59 -4.87 3.46
N ALA A 150 9.00 -6.00 3.04
CA ALA A 150 7.65 -5.99 2.49
C ALA A 150 6.63 -5.47 3.51
N HIS A 151 6.76 -5.90 4.76
CA HIS A 151 5.94 -5.44 5.88
C HIS A 151 6.13 -3.93 6.14
N GLU A 152 7.36 -3.49 6.40
CA GLU A 152 7.64 -2.09 6.75
C GLU A 152 7.36 -1.12 5.61
N MET A 153 7.58 -1.53 4.37
CA MET A 153 7.19 -0.75 3.20
C MET A 153 5.68 -0.73 3.00
N GLY A 154 4.94 -1.70 3.56
CA GLY A 154 3.49 -1.67 3.66
C GLY A 154 3.00 -0.51 4.52
N HIS A 155 3.59 -0.28 5.70
CA HIS A 155 3.29 0.89 6.53
C HIS A 155 3.58 2.20 5.79
N ILE A 156 4.76 2.32 5.18
CA ILE A 156 5.15 3.51 4.40
C ILE A 156 4.21 3.73 3.20
N LEU A 157 3.76 2.66 2.55
CA LEU A 157 2.78 2.77 1.47
C LEU A 157 1.44 3.28 2.03
N PHE A 158 0.95 2.72 3.12
CA PHE A 158 -0.31 3.12 3.75
C PHE A 158 -0.32 4.59 4.19
N SER A 159 0.78 5.09 4.76
CA SER A 159 0.92 6.51 5.12
C SER A 159 0.85 7.44 3.90
N LYS A 160 1.37 6.98 2.75
CA LYS A 160 1.38 7.71 1.48
C LYS A 160 0.09 7.59 0.67
N LEU A 161 -0.78 6.63 0.97
CA LEU A 161 -2.09 6.54 0.34
C LEU A 161 -2.91 7.81 0.63
N SER A 162 -3.74 8.22 -0.32
CA SER A 162 -4.72 9.27 -0.09
C SER A 162 -5.71 8.85 1.00
N LYS A 163 -6.48 9.82 1.50
CA LYS A 163 -7.54 9.52 2.47
C LYS A 163 -8.54 8.52 1.88
N GLU A 164 -8.94 8.73 0.64
CA GLU A 164 -9.86 7.88 -0.10
C GLU A 164 -9.30 6.47 -0.28
N GLU A 165 -8.02 6.33 -0.67
CA GLU A 165 -7.38 5.01 -0.83
C GLU A 165 -7.28 4.25 0.50
N ARG A 166 -7.03 4.96 1.62
CA ARG A 166 -7.08 4.34 2.95
C ARG A 166 -8.50 3.92 3.32
N GLU A 167 -9.50 4.76 3.05
CA GLU A 167 -10.90 4.44 3.29
C GLU A 167 -11.38 3.25 2.45
N ASP A 168 -10.92 3.13 1.21
CA ASP A 168 -11.17 1.99 0.34
C ASP A 168 -10.62 0.70 0.96
N TYR A 169 -9.36 0.72 1.42
CA TYR A 169 -8.79 -0.44 2.11
C TYR A 169 -9.55 -0.76 3.40
N ILE A 170 -9.83 0.23 4.25
CA ILE A 170 -10.60 0.08 5.50
C ILE A 170 -11.95 -0.60 5.22
N SER A 171 -12.65 -0.16 4.17
CA SER A 171 -13.92 -0.74 3.72
C SER A 171 -13.76 -2.19 3.28
N VAL A 172 -12.82 -2.48 2.38
CA VAL A 172 -12.53 -3.83 1.86
C VAL A 172 -12.13 -4.79 2.99
N ALA A 173 -11.30 -4.33 3.91
CA ALA A 173 -10.86 -5.07 5.09
C ALA A 173 -11.88 -5.04 6.24
N ARG A 174 -13.09 -4.49 6.01
CA ARG A 174 -14.23 -4.48 6.94
C ARG A 174 -13.92 -3.86 8.30
N TRP A 175 -12.99 -2.90 8.31
CA TRP A 175 -12.74 -2.01 9.43
C TRP A 175 -13.79 -0.91 9.50
N ARG A 176 -14.09 -0.45 10.71
CA ARG A 176 -15.04 0.63 11.00
C ARG A 176 -14.48 1.49 12.11
N PHE A 177 -14.55 2.80 11.96
CA PHE A 177 -14.20 3.72 13.03
C PHE A 177 -15.43 3.97 13.91
N THR A 178 -15.40 3.45 15.13
CA THR A 178 -16.50 3.52 16.10
C THR A 178 -15.97 4.12 17.39
N LYS A 179 -16.61 5.18 17.92
CA LYS A 179 -16.29 5.75 19.25
C LYS A 179 -14.79 6.07 19.48
N GLY A 180 -14.10 6.54 18.44
CA GLY A 180 -12.70 6.95 18.55
C GLY A 180 -11.65 5.86 18.35
N TYR A 181 -12.06 4.63 18.03
CA TYR A 181 -11.15 3.52 17.71
C TYR A 181 -11.64 2.71 16.50
N PHE A 182 -10.75 1.90 15.93
CA PHE A 182 -11.10 1.00 14.84
C PHE A 182 -11.56 -0.36 15.35
N GLU A 183 -12.67 -0.84 14.80
CA GLU A 183 -13.24 -2.17 15.03
C GLU A 183 -13.34 -2.91 13.71
N THR A 184 -13.30 -4.24 13.72
CA THR A 184 -13.50 -5.04 12.51
C THR A 184 -14.37 -6.26 12.79
N SER A 185 -15.12 -6.67 11.77
CA SER A 185 -15.95 -7.87 11.80
C SER A 185 -15.20 -9.14 11.37
N ARG A 186 -13.97 -8.99 10.88
CA ARG A 186 -13.14 -10.11 10.43
C ARG A 186 -12.79 -11.05 11.57
N LYS A 187 -12.76 -12.35 11.26
CA LYS A 187 -12.40 -13.43 12.19
C LYS A 187 -10.99 -13.98 11.96
N SER A 188 -10.36 -13.60 10.85
CA SER A 188 -9.05 -14.09 10.44
C SER A 188 -8.21 -12.97 9.84
N PHE A 189 -6.92 -12.99 10.19
CA PHE A 189 -5.89 -12.05 9.75
C PHE A 189 -4.68 -12.83 9.27
N SER A 190 -3.91 -12.22 8.37
CA SER A 190 -2.70 -12.85 7.83
C SER A 190 -1.68 -13.12 8.93
N GLU A 191 -1.51 -12.17 9.84
CA GLU A 191 -0.80 -12.31 11.12
C GLU A 191 -1.68 -11.89 12.32
N PRO A 192 -1.39 -12.35 13.56
CA PRO A 192 -2.21 -12.07 14.74
C PRO A 192 -2.34 -10.59 15.12
N ASP A 193 -1.28 -9.81 14.93
CA ASP A 193 -1.21 -8.38 15.20
C ASP A 193 -1.99 -7.52 14.20
N GLY A 194 -2.38 -8.08 13.05
CA GLY A 194 -3.29 -7.42 12.12
C GLY A 194 -4.60 -6.95 12.77
N ILE A 195 -5.05 -7.56 13.88
CA ILE A 195 -6.24 -7.09 14.60
C ILE A 195 -6.05 -5.75 15.35
N LEU A 196 -4.81 -5.26 15.49
CA LEU A 196 -4.51 -4.07 16.28
C LEU A 196 -4.93 -2.79 15.57
N SER A 197 -4.78 -2.72 14.25
CA SER A 197 -5.16 -1.55 13.47
C SER A 197 -5.33 -1.87 11.98
N PRO A 198 -6.09 -1.05 11.22
CA PRO A 198 -6.16 -1.20 9.77
C PRO A 198 -4.79 -1.03 9.08
N GLU A 199 -3.89 -0.24 9.65
CA GLU A 199 -2.54 -0.05 9.11
C GLU A 199 -1.68 -1.31 9.26
N GLU A 200 -1.68 -1.91 10.44
CA GLU A 200 -0.97 -3.15 10.74
C GLU A 200 -1.48 -4.31 9.89
N ASP A 201 -2.81 -4.44 9.80
CA ASP A 201 -3.46 -5.38 8.90
C ASP A 201 -3.05 -5.17 7.44
N PHE A 202 -2.96 -3.91 6.98
CA PHE A 202 -2.49 -3.59 5.63
C PHE A 202 -1.06 -4.06 5.41
N ALA A 203 -0.13 -3.73 6.32
CA ALA A 203 1.27 -4.13 6.24
C ALA A 203 1.43 -5.65 6.18
N ASN A 204 0.74 -6.36 7.07
CA ASN A 204 0.69 -7.83 7.10
C ASN A 204 0.13 -8.42 5.79
N ASN A 205 -0.94 -7.86 5.25
CA ASN A 205 -1.49 -8.33 3.98
C ASN A 205 -0.55 -8.04 2.80
N VAL A 206 0.15 -6.90 2.78
CA VAL A 206 1.20 -6.63 1.77
C VAL A 206 2.33 -7.64 1.86
N GLU A 207 2.83 -7.93 3.07
CA GLU A 207 3.85 -8.96 3.29
C GLU A 207 3.40 -10.31 2.73
N HIS A 208 2.22 -10.77 3.10
CA HIS A 208 1.70 -12.07 2.66
C HIS A 208 1.46 -12.11 1.14
N ALA A 209 0.95 -11.03 0.55
CA ALA A 209 0.76 -10.92 -0.90
C ALA A 209 2.08 -11.06 -1.68
N VAL A 210 3.16 -10.46 -1.17
CA VAL A 210 4.46 -10.39 -1.86
C VAL A 210 5.34 -11.63 -1.62
N ILE A 211 5.24 -12.21 -0.41
CA ILE A 211 6.14 -13.27 0.04
C ILE A 211 5.50 -14.64 -0.05
N LYS A 212 4.30 -14.80 0.53
CA LYS A 212 3.67 -16.10 0.78
C LYS A 212 2.63 -16.46 -0.29
N ASN A 213 2.08 -15.46 -0.99
CA ASN A 213 0.93 -15.59 -1.88
C ASN A 213 -0.26 -16.29 -1.18
N ASP A 214 -0.42 -16.04 0.12
CA ASP A 214 -1.41 -16.68 1.00
C ASP A 214 -2.22 -15.60 1.72
N LEU A 215 -3.20 -15.03 1.02
CA LEU A 215 -4.12 -14.07 1.59
C LEU A 215 -5.41 -14.76 2.01
N LYS A 216 -5.86 -14.48 3.24
CA LYS A 216 -7.01 -15.16 3.86
C LYS A 216 -8.38 -14.58 3.48
N ASP A 217 -8.41 -13.48 2.72
CA ASP A 217 -9.65 -12.79 2.30
C ASP A 217 -9.59 -12.43 0.81
N GLU A 218 -10.59 -12.87 0.04
CA GLU A 218 -10.63 -12.69 -1.41
C GLU A 218 -10.76 -11.21 -1.82
N GLN A 219 -11.48 -10.39 -1.06
CA GLN A 219 -11.65 -8.97 -1.39
C GLN A 219 -10.34 -8.22 -1.19
N ILE A 220 -9.65 -8.50 -0.08
CA ILE A 220 -8.30 -7.97 0.19
C ILE A 220 -7.32 -8.44 -0.88
N THR A 221 -7.41 -9.71 -1.29
CA THR A 221 -6.59 -10.27 -2.37
C THR A 221 -6.75 -9.50 -3.66
N LYS A 222 -7.98 -9.27 -4.12
CA LYS A 222 -8.25 -8.52 -5.34
C LYS A 222 -7.76 -7.07 -5.23
N TYR A 223 -8.02 -6.44 -4.09
CA TYR A 223 -7.57 -5.08 -3.81
C TYR A 223 -6.04 -4.97 -3.90
N LEU A 224 -5.30 -5.84 -3.20
CA LEU A 224 -3.84 -5.81 -3.19
C LEU A 224 -3.24 -6.24 -4.53
N GLN A 225 -3.83 -7.18 -5.26
CA GLN A 225 -3.37 -7.52 -6.61
C GLN A 225 -3.45 -6.32 -7.55
N SER A 226 -4.56 -5.58 -7.50
CA SER A 226 -4.74 -4.34 -8.25
C SER A 226 -3.74 -3.25 -7.81
N LEU A 227 -3.64 -3.00 -6.51
CA LEU A 227 -2.76 -1.98 -5.95
C LEU A 227 -1.28 -2.28 -6.22
N LEU A 228 -0.84 -3.52 -6.02
CA LEU A 228 0.55 -3.92 -6.14
C LEU A 228 0.96 -4.24 -7.59
N GLY A 229 0.00 -4.35 -8.50
CA GLY A 229 0.22 -4.76 -9.89
C GLY A 229 0.69 -6.21 -10.01
N ILE A 230 0.24 -7.09 -9.12
CA ILE A 230 0.58 -8.52 -9.11
C ILE A 230 -0.47 -9.24 -9.96
N LYS A 231 -0.04 -9.81 -11.10
CA LYS A 231 -0.88 -10.66 -11.95
C LYS A 231 -0.91 -12.08 -11.39
N LYS A 232 -2.08 -12.74 -11.48
CA LYS A 232 -2.21 -14.19 -11.24
C LYS A 232 -1.44 -15.00 -12.28
#